data_AF-A0A7W7YWV4-F1
#
_entry.id   AF-A0A7W7YWV4-F1
#
_cell.length_a   1.000
_cell.length_b   1.000
_cell.length_c   1.000
_cell.angle_alpha   90.00
_cell.angle_beta   90.00
_cell.angle_gamma   90.00
#
_symmetry.space_group_name_H-M   'P 1'
#
loop_
_entity.id
_entity.type
_entity.pdbx_description
1 polymer ?
#
loop_
_entity_poly.entity_id
_entity_poly.type
_entity_poly.pdbx_seq_one_letter_code
_entity_poly.pdbx_strand_id
1 'polypeptide(L)'
;MRLPVLLIGLLLASPLAAAERVVAPGAGSLAIAIAAAAPGDVLTLSGGTYAGPVVIDRPLTITGPRGAVVDGLGKGSVMTIAAPDVRLSGFTVTGSGRINEDLDAGVKIVKGADRARIEKLLVTGNMHGIDVHGGRDAAVIANEIVGTRDARMNERGNGIYVWNSPGTLLEGNLIRYGRDGIFSNASSNSIYRGNVMRDLRFAVHFMYTRNTEVSGNVSVGNHLGFAIMFSDRTKIRGNLSLGDREHGLMLNYANNANVTGNLVRGGTKKCLFIYNAHKNLIWNNRFEGCGIGIHFTAGSEKNVLTGNAFIANREQVKYVGTRNMEWSHEGRGNFWSDHPAFDLNGDGIADSFYRPNDLMDQILWSQPAASLLIGSPAVQLVRWSQRDFPATLPGGVRDSAPLMRPLAISVPPEILGYEAEAAGRWAEGNNDDTDTDDLAAH
;
A
#
# COMPACT_ATOMS: atom_id res chain seq x y z
N MET A 1 6.58 65.51 42.10
CA MET A 1 5.61 65.43 40.99
C MET A 1 5.95 64.23 40.12
N ARG A 2 4.98 63.32 39.93
CA ARG A 2 4.82 62.32 38.85
C ARG A 2 5.72 61.07 38.82
N LEU A 3 5.20 60.03 39.46
CA LEU A 3 5.08 58.62 39.00
C LEU A 3 3.73 58.16 39.59
N PRO A 4 2.81 57.42 38.91
CA PRO A 4 3.05 56.31 37.97
C PRO A 4 2.04 56.17 36.79
N VAL A 5 2.44 55.59 35.66
CA VAL A 5 1.53 54.87 34.73
C VAL A 5 2.33 53.72 34.13
N LEU A 6 2.38 52.59 34.83
CA LEU A 6 2.83 51.32 34.25
C LEU A 6 2.46 50.16 35.15
N LEU A 7 1.16 49.86 35.32
CA LEU A 7 0.75 48.62 35.99
C LEU A 7 -0.72 48.22 35.76
N ILE A 8 -1.25 48.31 34.54
CA ILE A 8 -2.56 47.69 34.21
C ILE A 8 -2.50 47.12 32.79
N GLY A 9 -1.93 45.92 32.66
CA GLY A 9 -1.88 45.17 31.40
C GLY A 9 -1.63 43.68 31.60
N LEU A 10 -1.86 43.17 32.82
CA LEU A 10 -1.55 41.80 33.22
C LEU A 10 -2.70 41.15 34.00
N LEU A 11 -3.94 41.47 33.63
CA LEU A 11 -5.14 40.84 34.17
C LEU A 11 -5.81 40.00 33.08
N LEU A 12 -5.75 38.68 33.30
CA LEU A 12 -6.70 37.67 32.85
C LEU A 12 -6.54 37.10 31.43
N ALA A 13 -5.35 36.63 31.09
CA ALA A 13 -5.26 35.41 30.29
C ALA A 13 -5.37 34.21 31.24
N SER A 14 -6.59 33.94 31.74
CA SER A 14 -6.87 32.65 32.36
C SER A 14 -6.55 31.58 31.32
N PRO A 15 -5.79 30.51 31.64
CA PRO A 15 -5.70 29.39 30.72
C PRO A 15 -7.14 28.93 30.46
N LEU A 16 -7.56 28.87 29.19
CA LEU A 16 -8.77 28.15 28.81
C LEU A 16 -8.53 26.71 29.25
N ALA A 17 -8.97 26.36 30.46
CA ALA A 17 -8.97 24.99 30.91
C ALA A 17 -10.00 24.26 30.06
N ALA A 18 -9.54 23.36 29.20
CA ALA A 18 -10.40 22.45 28.47
C ALA A 18 -11.25 21.68 29.49
N ALA A 19 -12.58 21.80 29.40
CA ALA A 19 -13.46 21.07 30.30
C ALA A 19 -13.48 19.60 29.89
N GLU A 20 -13.35 18.70 30.87
CA GLU A 20 -13.59 17.28 30.67
C GLU A 20 -15.01 16.93 31.08
N ARG A 21 -15.77 16.27 30.19
CA ARG A 21 -17.17 15.95 30.39
C ARG A 21 -17.41 14.48 30.10
N VAL A 22 -17.94 13.76 31.08
CA VAL A 22 -18.39 12.37 30.86
C VAL A 22 -19.72 12.40 30.11
N VAL A 23 -19.82 11.63 29.02
CA VAL A 23 -21.04 11.49 28.23
C VAL A 23 -21.64 10.11 28.51
N ALA A 24 -22.93 10.07 28.86
CA ALA A 24 -23.69 8.85 29.01
C ALA A 24 -24.23 8.37 27.65
N PRO A 25 -24.33 7.05 27.40
CA PRO A 25 -24.90 6.52 26.16
C PRO A 25 -26.38 6.89 26.03
N GLY A 26 -26.87 6.89 24.79
CA GLY A 26 -28.27 7.19 24.48
C GLY A 26 -28.45 7.93 23.17
N ALA A 27 -29.69 7.99 22.68
CA ALA A 27 -30.01 8.67 21.44
C ALA A 27 -29.75 10.18 21.54
N GLY A 28 -28.97 10.74 20.60
CA GLY A 28 -28.66 12.17 20.55
C GLY A 28 -27.71 12.69 21.65
N SER A 29 -27.34 11.86 22.62
CA SER A 29 -26.49 12.25 23.77
C SER A 29 -25.15 12.85 23.34
N LEU A 30 -24.46 12.20 22.40
CA LEU A 30 -23.18 12.67 21.87
C LEU A 30 -23.33 13.98 21.07
N ALA A 31 -24.38 14.10 20.26
CA ALA A 31 -24.64 15.33 19.51
C ALA A 31 -24.90 16.53 20.44
N ILE A 32 -25.70 16.32 21.49
CA ILE A 32 -25.96 17.33 22.53
C ILE A 32 -24.66 17.70 23.26
N ALA A 33 -23.83 16.71 23.62
CA ALA A 33 -22.56 16.96 24.28
C ALA A 33 -21.59 17.77 23.39
N ILE A 34 -21.50 17.45 22.09
CA ILE A 34 -20.71 18.20 21.11
C ILE A 34 -21.21 19.65 21.02
N ALA A 35 -22.53 19.86 20.91
CA ALA A 35 -23.12 21.20 20.80
C ALA A 35 -22.90 22.06 22.05
N ALA A 36 -22.83 21.44 23.23
CA ALA A 36 -22.59 22.13 24.49
C ALA A 36 -21.09 22.38 24.79
N ALA A 37 -20.18 21.73 24.04
CA ALA A 37 -18.74 21.80 24.28
C ALA A 37 -18.12 23.09 23.76
N ALA A 38 -17.13 23.61 24.47
CA ALA A 38 -16.28 24.70 23.97
C ALA A 38 -15.12 24.13 23.13
N PRO A 39 -14.57 24.89 22.17
CA PRO A 39 -13.34 24.49 21.46
C PRO A 39 -12.22 24.12 22.44
N GLY A 40 -11.64 22.94 22.26
CA GLY A 40 -10.60 22.36 23.09
C GLY A 40 -11.09 21.39 24.16
N ASP A 41 -12.40 21.32 24.44
CA ASP A 41 -12.97 20.42 25.45
C ASP A 41 -12.74 18.93 25.14
N VAL A 42 -12.80 18.12 26.19
CA VAL A 42 -12.68 16.66 26.14
C VAL A 42 -14.02 16.02 26.52
N LEU A 43 -14.55 15.18 25.63
CA LEU A 43 -15.74 14.36 25.85
C LEU A 43 -15.33 12.91 26.08
N THR A 44 -15.55 12.41 27.31
CA THR A 44 -15.21 11.04 27.72
C THR A 44 -16.46 10.17 27.70
N LEU A 45 -16.59 9.31 26.68
CA LEU A 45 -17.70 8.39 26.51
C LEU A 45 -17.64 7.27 27.54
N SER A 46 -18.74 7.06 28.26
CA SER A 46 -18.96 5.83 29.03
C SER A 46 -19.39 4.67 28.11
N GLY A 47 -19.24 3.42 28.57
CA GLY A 47 -19.62 2.25 27.78
C GLY A 47 -21.11 2.21 27.46
N GLY A 48 -21.46 1.79 26.24
CA GLY A 48 -22.82 1.76 25.72
C GLY A 48 -22.93 2.39 24.33
N THR A 49 -24.16 2.43 23.80
CA THR A 49 -24.42 2.86 22.43
C THR A 49 -24.86 4.33 22.34
N TYR A 50 -24.26 5.06 21.41
CA TYR A 50 -24.57 6.45 21.05
C TYR A 50 -25.14 6.43 19.63
N ALA A 51 -26.44 6.72 19.49
CA ALA A 51 -27.04 6.78 18.16
C ALA A 51 -26.60 8.07 17.44
N GLY A 52 -25.93 7.88 16.31
CA GLY A 52 -25.56 8.91 15.35
C GLY A 52 -26.56 9.04 14.20
N PRO A 53 -26.16 9.67 13.07
CA PRO A 53 -24.84 10.25 12.80
C PRO A 53 -24.55 11.52 13.61
N VAL A 54 -23.27 11.88 13.76
CA VAL A 54 -22.82 13.10 14.46
C VAL A 54 -21.85 13.93 13.62
N VAL A 55 -21.90 15.25 13.79
CA VAL A 55 -20.97 16.21 13.17
C VAL A 55 -20.16 16.88 14.26
N ILE A 56 -18.84 16.92 14.09
CA ILE A 56 -17.88 17.57 14.99
C ILE A 56 -17.37 18.82 14.28
N ASP A 57 -18.00 19.94 14.59
CA ASP A 57 -17.86 21.25 13.97
C ASP A 57 -17.03 22.23 14.82
N ARG A 58 -16.39 21.75 15.88
CA ARG A 58 -15.41 22.51 16.68
C ARG A 58 -14.25 21.61 17.11
N PRO A 59 -13.04 22.17 17.36
CA PRO A 59 -11.91 21.41 17.86
C PRO A 59 -12.28 20.72 19.19
N LEU A 60 -12.27 19.39 19.23
CA LEU A 60 -12.64 18.61 20.40
C LEU A 60 -11.80 17.34 20.49
N THR A 61 -11.62 16.84 21.70
CA THR A 61 -11.18 15.46 21.92
C THR A 61 -12.38 14.63 22.35
N ILE A 62 -12.65 13.52 21.66
CA ILE A 62 -13.65 12.54 22.05
C ILE A 62 -12.90 11.24 22.33
N THR A 63 -13.05 10.70 23.53
CA THR A 63 -12.36 9.47 23.94
C THR A 63 -13.30 8.54 24.70
N GLY A 64 -13.03 7.25 24.69
CA GLY A 64 -13.82 6.29 25.44
C GLY A 64 -13.25 4.88 25.36
N PRO A 65 -13.81 3.92 26.10
CA PRO A 65 -13.43 2.52 25.99
C PRO A 65 -13.99 1.92 24.70
N ARG A 66 -13.44 0.78 24.27
CA ARG A 66 -13.92 0.02 23.07
C ARG A 66 -15.42 -0.31 23.13
N GLY A 67 -15.98 -0.44 24.35
CA GLY A 67 -17.41 -0.67 24.58
C GLY A 67 -18.31 0.56 24.43
N ALA A 68 -17.78 1.77 24.22
CA ALA A 68 -18.55 2.90 23.72
C ALA A 68 -18.72 2.74 22.21
N VAL A 69 -19.96 2.65 21.72
CA VAL A 69 -20.27 2.37 20.31
C VAL A 69 -21.03 3.55 19.73
N VAL A 70 -20.43 4.28 18.79
CA VAL A 70 -21.15 5.27 17.97
C VAL A 70 -21.72 4.56 16.75
N ASP A 71 -23.04 4.48 16.66
CA ASP A 71 -23.77 3.74 15.61
C ASP A 71 -24.51 4.71 14.69
N GLY A 72 -24.19 4.71 13.39
CA GLY A 72 -24.82 5.56 12.38
C GLY A 72 -26.21 5.10 11.94
N LEU A 73 -26.72 3.97 12.46
CA LEU A 73 -28.05 3.43 12.19
C LEU A 73 -28.35 3.20 10.69
N GLY A 74 -27.30 2.89 9.92
CA GLY A 74 -27.39 2.65 8.48
C GLY A 74 -27.57 3.92 7.64
N LYS A 75 -27.25 5.11 8.16
CA LYS A 75 -27.47 6.39 7.49
C LYS A 75 -26.19 7.22 7.40
N GLY A 76 -25.81 7.59 6.17
CA GLY A 76 -24.72 8.53 5.94
C GLY A 76 -23.39 8.08 6.54
N SER A 77 -22.49 9.05 6.78
CA SER A 77 -21.29 8.81 7.58
C SER A 77 -21.57 8.92 9.08
N VAL A 78 -21.02 8.01 9.89
CA VAL A 78 -21.33 7.90 11.33
C VAL A 78 -20.81 9.11 12.09
N MET A 79 -19.54 9.48 11.88
CA MET A 79 -18.90 10.64 12.49
C MET A 79 -18.25 11.51 11.41
N THR A 80 -18.79 12.72 11.21
CA THR A 80 -18.24 13.71 10.27
C THR A 80 -17.44 14.77 11.02
N ILE A 81 -16.14 14.86 10.76
CA ILE A 81 -15.24 15.87 11.31
C ILE A 81 -15.20 17.05 10.34
N ALA A 82 -15.69 18.20 10.79
CA ALA A 82 -15.81 19.45 10.04
C ALA A 82 -14.99 20.62 10.64
N ALA A 83 -14.21 20.36 11.70
CA ALA A 83 -13.33 21.33 12.32
C ALA A 83 -11.90 20.81 12.43
N PRO A 84 -10.90 21.71 12.50
CA PRO A 84 -9.52 21.30 12.68
C PRO A 84 -9.26 20.81 14.10
N ASP A 85 -8.12 20.12 14.28
CA ASP A 85 -7.58 19.71 15.58
C ASP A 85 -8.51 18.80 16.42
N VAL A 86 -9.44 18.10 15.76
CA VAL A 86 -10.31 17.09 16.37
C VAL A 86 -9.54 15.80 16.62
N ARG A 87 -9.73 15.20 17.79
CA ARG A 87 -9.13 13.92 18.19
C ARG A 87 -10.21 12.92 18.57
N LEU A 88 -10.18 11.72 17.97
CA LEU A 88 -11.04 10.60 18.33
C LEU A 88 -10.17 9.45 18.85
N SER A 89 -10.48 8.88 20.01
CA SER A 89 -9.73 7.71 20.48
C SER A 89 -10.43 6.68 21.36
N GLY A 90 -10.16 5.41 21.07
CA GLY A 90 -10.39 4.25 21.95
C GLY A 90 -11.74 3.53 21.82
N PHE A 91 -12.72 4.12 21.12
CA PHE A 91 -14.09 3.60 21.04
C PHE A 91 -14.42 2.94 19.69
N THR A 92 -15.63 2.40 19.57
CA THR A 92 -16.10 1.70 18.36
C THR A 92 -17.00 2.61 17.50
N VAL A 93 -16.82 2.57 16.17
CA VAL A 93 -17.64 3.30 15.18
C VAL A 93 -18.23 2.31 14.18
N THR A 94 -19.56 2.30 14.04
CA THR A 94 -20.27 1.32 13.22
C THR A 94 -21.55 1.85 12.57
N GLY A 95 -22.11 1.08 11.65
CA GLY A 95 -23.44 1.33 11.10
C GLY A 95 -23.54 2.55 10.19
N SER A 96 -22.52 2.87 9.39
CA SER A 96 -22.68 3.85 8.30
C SER A 96 -23.78 3.41 7.31
N GLY A 97 -24.20 4.34 6.45
CA GLY A 97 -24.93 4.01 5.24
C GLY A 97 -24.11 3.15 4.26
N ARG A 98 -24.68 2.89 3.08
CA ARG A 98 -24.17 1.97 2.06
C ARG A 98 -23.98 2.61 0.68
N ILE A 99 -24.03 3.93 0.59
CA ILE A 99 -23.94 4.65 -0.69
C ILE A 99 -22.45 4.89 -0.99
N ASN A 100 -21.94 4.30 -2.08
CA ASN A 100 -20.53 4.42 -2.49
C ASN A 100 -20.25 5.81 -3.06
N GLU A 101 -21.22 6.35 -3.82
CA GLU A 101 -21.16 7.66 -4.46
C GLU A 101 -20.99 8.79 -3.43
N ASP A 102 -21.66 8.68 -2.28
CA ASP A 102 -21.59 9.64 -1.18
C ASP A 102 -20.37 9.40 -0.28
N LEU A 103 -19.63 8.30 -0.50
CA LEU A 103 -18.54 7.82 0.35
C LEU A 103 -18.98 7.74 1.82
N ASP A 104 -20.07 7.00 2.08
CA ASP A 104 -20.51 6.71 3.44
C ASP A 104 -19.40 6.04 4.23
N ALA A 105 -19.03 6.60 5.38
CA ALA A 105 -17.89 6.13 6.16
C ALA A 105 -18.20 6.00 7.66
N GLY A 106 -17.41 5.19 8.36
CA GLY A 106 -17.38 5.23 9.82
C GLY A 106 -16.94 6.62 10.30
N VAL A 107 -15.78 7.08 9.82
CA VAL A 107 -15.28 8.43 10.12
C VAL A 107 -14.98 9.16 8.82
N LYS A 108 -15.51 10.37 8.66
CA LYS A 108 -15.28 11.23 7.50
C LYS A 108 -14.63 12.53 7.92
N ILE A 109 -13.45 12.84 7.40
CA ILE A 109 -12.73 14.10 7.61
C ILE A 109 -12.92 14.95 6.36
N VAL A 110 -13.67 16.04 6.46
CA VAL A 110 -13.94 16.89 5.28
C VAL A 110 -12.85 17.93 5.06
N LYS A 111 -12.86 18.55 3.89
CA LYS A 111 -11.95 19.64 3.53
C LYS A 111 -12.01 20.77 4.56
N GLY A 112 -10.84 21.19 5.05
CA GLY A 112 -10.70 22.22 6.09
C GLY A 112 -10.66 21.66 7.52
N ALA A 113 -10.99 20.39 7.74
CA ALA A 113 -10.79 19.70 9.02
C ALA A 113 -9.33 19.22 9.15
N ASP A 114 -8.40 20.18 9.19
CA ASP A 114 -6.97 19.92 9.22
C ASP A 114 -6.51 19.37 10.58
N ARG A 115 -5.42 18.58 10.58
CA ARG A 115 -4.78 18.03 11.78
C ARG A 115 -5.69 17.16 12.64
N ALA A 116 -6.73 16.58 12.05
CA ALA A 116 -7.58 15.59 12.70
C ALA A 116 -6.76 14.34 13.07
N ARG A 117 -6.99 13.77 14.25
CA ARG A 117 -6.35 12.54 14.72
C ARG A 117 -7.38 11.47 15.06
N ILE A 118 -7.26 10.30 14.44
CA ILE A 118 -8.15 9.16 14.62
C ILE A 118 -7.32 8.00 15.11
N GLU A 119 -7.44 7.66 16.39
CA GLU A 119 -6.46 6.82 17.08
C GLU A 119 -7.12 5.67 17.84
N LYS A 120 -6.71 4.43 17.59
CA LYS A 120 -7.17 3.26 18.39
C LYS A 120 -8.69 3.04 18.36
N LEU A 121 -9.35 3.39 17.25
CA LEU A 121 -10.76 3.05 17.05
C LEU A 121 -10.89 1.60 16.55
N LEU A 122 -12.01 0.97 16.92
CA LEU A 122 -12.54 -0.17 16.18
C LEU A 122 -13.57 0.36 15.17
N VAL A 123 -13.31 0.19 13.88
CA VAL A 123 -14.19 0.66 12.79
C VAL A 123 -14.73 -0.54 12.05
N THR A 124 -16.02 -0.82 12.18
CA THR A 124 -16.63 -2.06 11.67
C THR A 124 -18.02 -1.84 11.12
N GLY A 125 -18.45 -2.66 10.17
CA GLY A 125 -19.82 -2.61 9.63
C GLY A 125 -20.14 -1.34 8.84
N ASN A 126 -19.12 -0.60 8.41
CA ASN A 126 -19.26 0.62 7.61
C ASN A 126 -19.00 0.33 6.13
N MET A 127 -19.50 1.19 5.24
CA MET A 127 -19.26 1.10 3.80
C MET A 127 -17.78 1.38 3.52
N HIS A 128 -17.30 2.57 3.83
CA HIS A 128 -15.87 2.86 3.98
C HIS A 128 -15.49 2.90 5.47
N GLY A 129 -14.27 2.52 5.82
CA GLY A 129 -13.81 2.62 7.21
C GLY A 129 -13.61 4.08 7.61
N ILE A 130 -12.54 4.69 7.10
CA ILE A 130 -12.17 6.09 7.36
C ILE A 130 -11.94 6.80 6.02
N ASP A 131 -12.66 7.89 5.78
CA ASP A 131 -12.52 8.76 4.60
C ASP A 131 -11.82 10.07 4.98
N VAL A 132 -10.62 10.29 4.47
CA VAL A 132 -9.84 11.52 4.61
C VAL A 132 -10.00 12.35 3.34
N HIS A 133 -11.04 13.18 3.33
CA HIS A 133 -11.54 13.88 2.16
C HIS A 133 -11.18 15.37 2.18
N GLY A 134 -9.90 15.66 1.93
CA GLY A 134 -9.38 17.03 1.82
C GLY A 134 -8.85 17.66 3.11
N GLY A 135 -9.01 17.02 4.27
CA GLY A 135 -8.38 17.46 5.52
C GLY A 135 -6.85 17.31 5.44
N ARG A 136 -6.09 18.35 5.78
CA ARG A 136 -4.62 18.34 5.67
C ARG A 136 -3.97 17.83 6.94
N ASP A 137 -2.80 17.22 6.82
CA ASP A 137 -1.98 16.78 7.97
C ASP A 137 -2.76 15.89 8.96
N ALA A 138 -3.72 15.11 8.44
CA ALA A 138 -4.52 14.18 9.23
C ALA A 138 -3.68 12.97 9.66
N ALA A 139 -3.96 12.42 10.84
CA ALA A 139 -3.29 11.22 11.34
C ALA A 139 -4.32 10.14 11.68
N VAL A 140 -4.20 8.98 11.05
CA VAL A 140 -5.03 7.79 11.31
C VAL A 140 -4.09 6.71 11.82
N ILE A 141 -4.13 6.46 13.13
CA ILE A 141 -3.08 5.71 13.84
C ILE A 141 -3.68 4.55 14.64
N ALA A 142 -3.11 3.36 14.49
CA ALA A 142 -3.41 2.19 15.32
C ALA A 142 -4.91 1.82 15.37
N ASN A 143 -5.67 2.08 14.29
CA ASN A 143 -7.07 1.68 14.20
C ASN A 143 -7.19 0.24 13.71
N GLU A 144 -8.24 -0.44 14.15
CA GLU A 144 -8.65 -1.75 13.65
C GLU A 144 -9.87 -1.55 12.75
N ILE A 145 -9.73 -1.80 11.44
CA ILE A 145 -10.76 -1.59 10.44
C ILE A 145 -11.16 -2.94 9.85
N VAL A 146 -12.44 -3.30 10.04
CA VAL A 146 -13.05 -4.52 9.50
C VAL A 146 -14.11 -4.12 8.48
N GLY A 147 -13.77 -4.28 7.20
CA GLY A 147 -14.64 -3.94 6.08
C GLY A 147 -15.75 -4.97 5.84
N THR A 148 -16.69 -4.62 4.95
CA THR A 148 -17.77 -5.55 4.55
C THR A 148 -17.24 -6.69 3.67
N ARG A 149 -18.05 -7.74 3.55
CA ARG A 149 -17.72 -8.96 2.79
C ARG A 149 -18.74 -9.23 1.69
N ASP A 150 -19.30 -8.17 1.11
CA ASP A 150 -20.26 -8.27 0.00
C ASP A 150 -19.72 -9.18 -1.11
N ALA A 151 -20.58 -9.99 -1.73
CA ALA A 151 -20.12 -11.01 -2.68
C ALA A 151 -19.33 -10.42 -3.85
N ARG A 152 -19.75 -9.26 -4.36
CA ARG A 152 -19.04 -8.52 -5.41
C ARG A 152 -17.97 -7.62 -4.79
N MET A 153 -16.70 -7.86 -5.11
CA MET A 153 -15.58 -7.09 -4.57
C MET A 153 -15.70 -5.58 -4.84
N ASN A 154 -16.19 -5.18 -6.02
CA ASN A 154 -16.27 -3.77 -6.41
C ASN A 154 -17.34 -2.97 -5.66
N GLU A 155 -18.37 -3.64 -5.11
CA GLU A 155 -19.44 -3.02 -4.31
C GLU A 155 -18.99 -2.71 -2.88
N ARG A 156 -17.86 -3.26 -2.43
CA ARG A 156 -17.31 -2.99 -1.09
C ARG A 156 -16.65 -1.62 -1.07
N GLY A 157 -16.68 -0.95 0.08
CA GLY A 157 -15.86 0.25 0.29
C GLY A 157 -14.44 -0.08 0.75
N ASN A 158 -13.61 0.96 0.81
CA ASN A 158 -12.20 0.86 1.18
C ASN A 158 -12.03 0.96 2.71
N GLY A 159 -10.97 0.37 3.24
CA GLY A 159 -10.60 0.52 4.65
C GLY A 159 -10.30 1.98 5.00
N ILE A 160 -9.32 2.57 4.32
CA ILE A 160 -9.00 3.99 4.39
C ILE A 160 -9.03 4.58 2.97
N TYR A 161 -9.83 5.62 2.78
CA TYR A 161 -9.89 6.42 1.55
C TYR A 161 -9.21 7.75 1.79
N VAL A 162 -8.28 8.17 0.94
CA VAL A 162 -7.59 9.46 1.03
C VAL A 162 -7.75 10.20 -0.29
N TRP A 163 -8.31 11.40 -0.25
CA TRP A 163 -8.46 12.24 -1.43
C TRP A 163 -8.07 13.68 -1.16
N ASN A 164 -7.18 14.20 -2.01
CA ASN A 164 -6.71 15.59 -1.97
C ASN A 164 -6.30 16.08 -0.57
N SER A 165 -5.66 15.21 0.20
CA SER A 165 -5.39 15.37 1.63
C SER A 165 -3.88 15.25 1.88
N PRO A 166 -3.13 16.34 1.62
CA PRO A 166 -1.68 16.33 1.73
C PRO A 166 -1.21 16.28 3.19
N GLY A 167 -0.06 15.65 3.43
CA GLY A 167 0.54 15.55 4.77
C GLY A 167 -0.04 14.42 5.63
N THR A 168 -0.90 13.58 5.06
CA THR A 168 -1.60 12.54 5.81
C THR A 168 -0.65 11.44 6.29
N LEU A 169 -0.77 11.08 7.57
CA LEU A 169 -0.08 9.98 8.22
C LEU A 169 -1.06 8.82 8.45
N LEU A 170 -0.78 7.67 7.83
CA LEU A 170 -1.48 6.42 8.12
C LEU A 170 -0.49 5.46 8.77
N GLU A 171 -0.62 5.21 10.07
CA GLU A 171 0.38 4.47 10.84
C GLU A 171 -0.21 3.33 11.67
N GLY A 172 0.38 2.14 11.56
CA GLY A 172 0.08 1.04 12.49
C GLY A 172 -1.37 0.52 12.44
N ASN A 173 -2.12 0.81 11.37
CA ASN A 173 -3.51 0.36 11.26
C ASN A 173 -3.58 -1.11 10.85
N LEU A 174 -4.57 -1.83 11.39
CA LEU A 174 -4.91 -3.20 11.02
C LEU A 174 -6.17 -3.16 10.16
N ILE A 175 -6.07 -3.57 8.90
CA ILE A 175 -7.16 -3.48 7.93
C ILE A 175 -7.45 -4.87 7.37
N ARG A 176 -8.70 -5.30 7.48
CA ARG A 176 -9.14 -6.60 6.97
C ARG A 176 -10.51 -6.51 6.32
N TYR A 177 -10.67 -7.18 5.18
CA TYR A 177 -11.89 -7.17 4.36
C TYR A 177 -12.30 -5.78 3.84
N GLY A 178 -13.33 -5.73 3.00
CA GLY A 178 -13.63 -4.57 2.15
C GLY A 178 -13.05 -4.75 0.75
N ARG A 179 -12.90 -3.63 0.03
CA ARG A 179 -12.31 -3.57 -1.31
C ARG A 179 -10.81 -3.36 -1.24
N ASP A 180 -10.35 -2.14 -1.04
CA ASP A 180 -8.92 -1.83 -0.91
C ASP A 180 -8.59 -1.43 0.53
N GLY A 181 -7.39 -1.75 1.01
CA GLY A 181 -6.92 -1.42 2.35
C GLY A 181 -6.74 0.08 2.51
N ILE A 182 -5.76 0.63 1.78
CA ILE A 182 -5.52 2.07 1.66
C ILE A 182 -5.66 2.47 0.20
N PHE A 183 -6.67 3.27 -0.12
CA PHE A 183 -6.82 3.90 -1.42
C PHE A 183 -6.50 5.38 -1.32
N SER A 184 -5.49 5.85 -2.05
CA SER A 184 -5.04 7.24 -2.03
C SER A 184 -5.09 7.83 -3.43
N ASN A 185 -5.92 8.84 -3.62
CA ASN A 185 -6.14 9.49 -4.90
C ASN A 185 -5.81 11.00 -4.84
N ALA A 186 -5.08 11.50 -5.83
CA ALA A 186 -4.78 12.93 -6.01
C ALA A 186 -4.23 13.61 -4.74
N SER A 187 -3.32 12.94 -4.02
CA SER A 187 -2.75 13.43 -2.75
C SER A 187 -1.22 13.48 -2.77
N SER A 188 -0.60 14.17 -1.81
CA SER A 188 0.86 14.36 -1.82
C SER A 188 1.49 14.58 -0.44
N ASN A 189 2.80 14.32 -0.34
CA ASN A 189 3.59 14.51 0.88
C ASN A 189 3.08 13.70 2.09
N SER A 190 2.56 12.50 1.82
CA SER A 190 1.96 11.63 2.84
C SER A 190 2.91 10.51 3.26
N ILE A 191 2.66 9.91 4.43
CA ILE A 191 3.43 8.78 4.96
C ILE A 191 2.47 7.67 5.37
N TYR A 192 2.54 6.53 4.71
CA TYR A 192 1.77 5.33 5.04
C TYR A 192 2.74 4.26 5.51
N ARG A 193 2.77 4.00 6.83
CA ARG A 193 3.80 3.14 7.42
C ARG A 193 3.31 2.15 8.48
N GLY A 194 3.93 0.97 8.52
CA GLY A 194 3.66 -0.02 9.57
C GLY A 194 2.23 -0.56 9.60
N ASN A 195 1.46 -0.43 8.52
CA ASN A 195 0.09 -0.93 8.45
C ASN A 195 0.08 -2.41 8.05
N VAL A 196 -0.88 -3.17 8.55
CA VAL A 196 -1.10 -4.59 8.18
C VAL A 196 -2.44 -4.70 7.46
N MET A 197 -2.44 -5.21 6.23
CA MET A 197 -3.60 -5.26 5.34
C MET A 197 -3.79 -6.68 4.80
N ARG A 198 -4.99 -7.24 5.00
CA ARG A 198 -5.26 -8.66 4.76
C ARG A 198 -6.62 -8.91 4.12
N ASP A 199 -6.69 -9.93 3.26
CA ASP A 199 -7.94 -10.43 2.66
C ASP A 199 -8.73 -9.34 1.88
N LEU A 200 -8.02 -8.47 1.19
CA LEU A 200 -8.51 -7.34 0.39
C LEU A 200 -8.25 -7.59 -1.10
N ARG A 201 -8.82 -6.72 -1.94
CA ARG A 201 -8.40 -6.57 -3.33
C ARG A 201 -6.97 -6.03 -3.36
N PHE A 202 -6.75 -4.75 -3.04
CA PHE A 202 -5.40 -4.17 -2.98
C PHE A 202 -5.05 -3.78 -1.54
N ALA A 203 -3.83 -4.09 -1.07
CA ALA A 203 -3.40 -3.57 0.24
C ALA A 203 -3.18 -2.05 0.18
N VAL A 204 -2.35 -1.59 -0.75
CA VAL A 204 -2.14 -0.17 -1.04
C VAL A 204 -2.41 0.11 -2.51
N HIS A 205 -3.28 1.08 -2.78
CA HIS A 205 -3.68 1.50 -4.11
C HIS A 205 -3.52 3.00 -4.27
N PHE A 206 -2.51 3.41 -5.04
CA PHE A 206 -2.26 4.82 -5.35
C PHE A 206 -2.76 5.18 -6.72
N MET A 207 -3.46 6.31 -6.80
CA MET A 207 -3.83 6.98 -8.04
C MET A 207 -3.36 8.44 -7.94
N TYR A 208 -2.52 8.88 -8.87
CA TYR A 208 -2.11 10.29 -8.97
C TYR A 208 -1.48 10.87 -7.70
N THR A 209 -0.60 10.12 -7.03
CA THR A 209 0.08 10.59 -5.81
C THR A 209 1.47 11.18 -6.08
N ARG A 210 1.95 12.04 -5.18
CA ARG A 210 3.28 12.67 -5.32
C ARG A 210 4.04 12.77 -4.01
N ASN A 211 5.33 12.43 -4.01
CA ASN A 211 6.20 12.54 -2.84
C ASN A 211 5.61 11.82 -1.61
N THR A 212 5.00 10.67 -1.83
CA THR A 212 4.36 9.86 -0.78
C THR A 212 5.24 8.66 -0.44
N GLU A 213 5.39 8.39 0.85
CA GLU A 213 6.12 7.24 1.37
C GLU A 213 5.18 6.09 1.72
N VAL A 214 5.54 4.87 1.30
CA VAL A 214 4.92 3.60 1.70
C VAL A 214 6.03 2.76 2.32
N SER A 215 6.06 2.64 3.66
CA SER A 215 7.18 2.02 4.37
C SER A 215 6.81 1.03 5.47
N GLY A 216 7.50 -0.11 5.52
CA GLY A 216 7.30 -1.09 6.60
C GLY A 216 5.89 -1.67 6.68
N ASN A 217 5.08 -1.58 5.61
CA ASN A 217 3.73 -2.13 5.59
C ASN A 217 3.76 -3.62 5.23
N VAL A 218 2.73 -4.34 5.68
CA VAL A 218 2.57 -5.77 5.45
C VAL A 218 1.26 -6.02 4.70
N SER A 219 1.38 -6.64 3.55
CA SER A 219 0.29 -7.17 2.73
C SER A 219 0.31 -8.69 2.82
N VAL A 220 -0.82 -9.31 3.18
CA VAL A 220 -0.93 -10.77 3.25
C VAL A 220 -2.22 -11.28 2.62
N GLY A 221 -2.08 -12.15 1.63
CA GLY A 221 -3.23 -12.85 1.03
C GLY A 221 -4.24 -11.93 0.36
N ASN A 222 -3.81 -10.80 -0.18
CA ASN A 222 -4.64 -9.89 -0.96
C ASN A 222 -4.62 -10.26 -2.45
N HIS A 223 -5.47 -9.66 -3.28
CA HIS A 223 -5.39 -9.88 -4.73
C HIS A 223 -4.13 -9.21 -5.31
N LEU A 224 -3.81 -7.99 -4.87
CA LEU A 224 -2.52 -7.32 -5.09
C LEU A 224 -1.99 -6.75 -3.77
N GLY A 225 -0.67 -6.75 -3.61
CA GLY A 225 -0.01 -6.08 -2.51
C GLY A 225 0.02 -4.56 -2.70
N PHE A 226 1.05 -4.07 -3.39
CA PHE A 226 1.31 -2.64 -3.54
C PHE A 226 1.11 -2.21 -4.99
N ALA A 227 -0.01 -1.57 -5.29
CA ALA A 227 -0.35 -1.00 -6.59
C ALA A 227 -0.04 0.51 -6.62
N ILE A 228 1.09 0.88 -7.23
CA ILE A 228 1.54 2.27 -7.33
C ILE A 228 1.27 2.77 -8.75
N MET A 229 0.18 3.52 -8.92
CA MET A 229 -0.30 3.96 -10.23
C MET A 229 -0.23 5.47 -10.41
N PHE A 230 0.18 5.91 -11.59
CA PHE A 230 0.20 7.32 -12.03
C PHE A 230 0.89 8.28 -11.04
N SER A 231 1.92 7.82 -10.34
CA SER A 231 2.49 8.51 -9.18
C SER A 231 3.94 8.92 -9.42
N ASP A 232 4.40 9.95 -8.72
CA ASP A 232 5.74 10.53 -8.93
C ASP A 232 6.50 10.72 -7.62
N ARG A 233 7.82 10.43 -7.63
CA ARG A 233 8.72 10.59 -6.47
C ARG A 233 8.27 9.82 -5.22
N THR A 234 7.72 8.62 -5.40
CA THR A 234 7.30 7.76 -4.28
C THR A 234 8.51 7.09 -3.62
N LYS A 235 8.41 6.84 -2.31
CA LYS A 235 9.40 6.06 -1.55
C LYS A 235 8.74 4.78 -1.06
N ILE A 236 9.14 3.64 -1.60
CA ILE A 236 8.54 2.33 -1.31
C ILE A 236 9.61 1.48 -0.64
N ARG A 237 9.59 1.41 0.69
CA ARG A 237 10.72 0.88 1.47
C ARG A 237 10.35 -0.13 2.56
N GLY A 238 11.04 -1.26 2.60
CA GLY A 238 10.88 -2.20 3.71
C GLY A 238 9.50 -2.85 3.82
N ASN A 239 8.70 -2.90 2.74
CA ASN A 239 7.38 -3.50 2.78
C ASN A 239 7.44 -5.01 2.53
N LEU A 240 6.47 -5.74 3.08
CA LEU A 240 6.31 -7.18 2.90
C LEU A 240 5.01 -7.45 2.13
N SER A 241 5.10 -8.16 1.01
CA SER A 241 3.96 -8.70 0.26
C SER A 241 4.07 -10.23 0.26
N LEU A 242 3.17 -10.88 0.98
CA LEU A 242 3.28 -12.30 1.31
C LEU A 242 2.01 -13.04 0.86
N GLY A 243 2.13 -13.95 -0.10
CA GLY A 243 0.99 -14.73 -0.57
C GLY A 243 -0.07 -13.92 -1.30
N ASP A 244 0.25 -12.74 -1.84
CA ASP A 244 -0.67 -11.96 -2.67
C ASP A 244 -0.86 -12.65 -4.03
N ARG A 245 -2.05 -12.54 -4.65
CA ARG A 245 -2.44 -13.38 -5.80
C ARG A 245 -1.79 -12.99 -7.14
N GLU A 246 -2.04 -11.77 -7.60
CA GLU A 246 -1.71 -11.34 -8.97
C GLU A 246 -0.37 -10.61 -9.03
N HIS A 247 -0.21 -9.59 -8.19
CA HIS A 247 1.00 -8.77 -8.15
C HIS A 247 1.40 -8.45 -6.71
N GLY A 248 2.70 -8.57 -6.41
CA GLY A 248 3.21 -8.21 -5.09
C GLY A 248 3.55 -6.73 -5.02
N LEU A 249 4.31 -6.23 -5.99
CA LEU A 249 4.59 -4.83 -6.20
C LEU A 249 4.41 -4.45 -7.67
N MET A 250 3.54 -3.48 -7.94
CA MET A 250 3.25 -2.96 -9.27
C MET A 250 3.60 -1.48 -9.36
N LEU A 251 4.38 -1.13 -10.37
CA LEU A 251 4.70 0.23 -10.80
C LEU A 251 4.06 0.47 -12.17
N ASN A 252 2.94 1.18 -12.19
CA ASN A 252 2.21 1.47 -13.43
C ASN A 252 2.13 2.99 -13.65
N TYR A 253 2.79 3.52 -14.69
CA TYR A 253 2.98 4.98 -14.83
C TYR A 253 3.59 5.63 -13.57
N ALA A 254 4.40 4.88 -12.81
CA ALA A 254 5.09 5.36 -11.62
C ALA A 254 6.51 5.83 -11.97
N ASN A 255 6.84 7.07 -11.62
CA ASN A 255 8.07 7.72 -12.07
C ASN A 255 8.91 8.25 -10.91
N ASN A 256 10.24 8.26 -11.10
CA ASN A 256 11.20 8.78 -10.14
C ASN A 256 11.06 8.14 -8.73
N ALA A 257 10.59 6.89 -8.65
CA ALA A 257 10.36 6.18 -7.41
C ALA A 257 11.64 5.55 -6.88
N ASN A 258 11.75 5.52 -5.55
CA ASN A 258 12.78 4.80 -4.84
C ASN A 258 12.19 3.54 -4.20
N VAL A 259 12.56 2.37 -4.71
CA VAL A 259 12.02 1.06 -4.28
C VAL A 259 13.12 0.23 -3.65
N THR A 260 13.09 0.05 -2.33
CA THR A 260 14.19 -0.63 -1.64
C THR A 260 13.82 -1.45 -0.41
N GLY A 261 14.54 -2.54 -0.16
CA GLY A 261 14.35 -3.36 1.05
C GLY A 261 13.00 -4.06 1.11
N ASN A 262 12.26 -4.14 0.01
CA ASN A 262 10.96 -4.79 -0.01
C ASN A 262 11.13 -6.31 -0.22
N LEU A 263 10.26 -7.09 0.40
CA LEU A 263 10.13 -8.52 0.18
C LEU A 263 8.79 -8.81 -0.48
N VAL A 264 8.84 -9.47 -1.63
CA VAL A 264 7.67 -10.14 -2.22
C VAL A 264 7.92 -11.63 -2.20
N ARG A 265 7.02 -12.39 -1.58
CA ARG A 265 7.19 -13.84 -1.41
C ARG A 265 5.90 -14.62 -1.58
N GLY A 266 5.97 -15.63 -2.45
CA GLY A 266 5.04 -16.75 -2.52
C GLY A 266 3.69 -16.48 -3.17
N GLY A 267 3.20 -17.43 -3.96
CA GLY A 267 1.82 -17.48 -4.47
C GLY A 267 1.43 -16.44 -5.52
N THR A 268 2.27 -15.42 -5.73
CA THR A 268 2.01 -14.30 -6.62
C THR A 268 2.35 -14.63 -8.07
N LYS A 269 1.48 -14.27 -9.02
CA LYS A 269 1.79 -14.42 -10.45
C LYS A 269 2.97 -13.56 -10.89
N LYS A 270 3.04 -12.30 -10.46
CA LYS A 270 4.14 -11.37 -10.79
C LYS A 270 4.68 -10.70 -9.51
N CYS A 271 5.92 -10.99 -9.15
CA CYS A 271 6.56 -10.42 -7.96
C CYS A 271 6.70 -8.89 -8.11
N LEU A 272 7.36 -8.46 -9.18
CA LEU A 272 7.50 -7.06 -9.58
C LEU A 272 6.92 -6.87 -10.99
N PHE A 273 6.00 -5.93 -11.14
CA PHE A 273 5.49 -5.53 -12.45
C PHE A 273 5.78 -4.06 -12.74
N ILE A 274 6.41 -3.81 -13.89
CA ILE A 274 6.81 -2.48 -14.34
C ILE A 274 6.17 -2.22 -15.70
N TYR A 275 5.24 -1.27 -15.71
CA TYR A 275 4.47 -0.87 -16.88
C TYR A 275 4.56 0.64 -17.07
N ASN A 276 5.11 1.07 -18.21
CA ASN A 276 5.34 2.47 -18.57
C ASN A 276 5.87 3.33 -17.41
N ALA A 277 6.83 2.79 -16.66
CA ALA A 277 7.38 3.38 -15.45
C ALA A 277 8.83 3.79 -15.71
N HIS A 278 9.22 5.03 -15.39
CA HIS A 278 10.51 5.57 -15.78
C HIS A 278 11.32 6.16 -14.62
N LYS A 279 12.64 6.15 -14.76
CA LYS A 279 13.59 6.79 -13.83
C LYS A 279 13.48 6.28 -12.39
N ASN A 280 13.04 5.04 -12.20
CA ASN A 280 12.93 4.44 -10.88
C ASN A 280 14.26 3.80 -10.48
N LEU A 281 14.63 3.95 -9.21
CA LEU A 281 15.74 3.23 -8.60
C LEU A 281 15.15 2.07 -7.80
N ILE A 282 15.51 0.84 -8.16
CA ILE A 282 14.98 -0.39 -7.59
C ILE A 282 16.15 -1.22 -7.08
N TRP A 283 16.35 -1.24 -5.76
CA TRP A 283 17.55 -1.84 -5.20
C TRP A 283 17.36 -2.52 -3.87
N ASN A 284 18.15 -3.57 -3.62
CA ASN A 284 18.11 -4.33 -2.37
C ASN A 284 16.69 -4.85 -2.04
N ASN A 285 15.93 -5.27 -3.04
CA ASN A 285 14.65 -5.96 -2.83
C ASN A 285 14.82 -7.47 -3.02
N ARG A 286 13.92 -8.27 -2.45
CA ARG A 286 13.88 -9.72 -2.60
C ARG A 286 12.55 -10.13 -3.22
N PHE A 287 12.62 -10.86 -4.33
CA PHE A 287 11.48 -11.35 -5.11
C PHE A 287 11.57 -12.86 -5.20
N GLU A 288 10.72 -13.56 -4.47
CA GLU A 288 10.89 -14.98 -4.19
C GLU A 288 9.63 -15.81 -4.43
N GLY A 289 9.79 -16.95 -5.12
CA GLY A 289 8.72 -17.95 -5.24
C GLY A 289 7.49 -17.48 -6.01
N CYS A 290 7.64 -16.53 -6.93
CA CYS A 290 6.58 -16.03 -7.80
C CYS A 290 6.51 -16.79 -9.13
N GLY A 291 5.39 -16.63 -9.86
CA GLY A 291 5.30 -17.07 -11.26
C GLY A 291 6.34 -16.38 -12.14
N ILE A 292 6.36 -15.05 -12.11
CA ILE A 292 7.36 -14.20 -12.76
C ILE A 292 8.05 -13.34 -11.69
N GLY A 293 9.37 -13.35 -11.63
CA GLY A 293 10.16 -12.52 -10.71
C GLY A 293 10.02 -11.03 -11.02
N ILE A 294 10.29 -10.64 -12.26
CA ILE A 294 10.05 -9.29 -12.79
C ILE A 294 9.42 -9.35 -14.18
N HIS A 295 8.28 -8.69 -14.35
CA HIS A 295 7.67 -8.44 -15.66
C HIS A 295 7.85 -6.97 -16.03
N PHE A 296 8.64 -6.71 -17.07
CA PHE A 296 9.05 -5.38 -17.51
C PHE A 296 8.56 -5.13 -18.94
N THR A 297 7.67 -4.16 -19.12
CA THR A 297 6.97 -3.95 -20.40
C THR A 297 6.63 -2.47 -20.65
N ALA A 298 5.95 -2.22 -21.78
CA ALA A 298 5.34 -0.95 -22.19
C ALA A 298 6.33 0.23 -22.23
N GLY A 299 7.53 0.00 -22.76
CA GLY A 299 8.50 1.07 -23.02
C GLY A 299 9.07 1.73 -21.76
N SER A 300 9.01 1.05 -20.60
CA SER A 300 9.64 1.52 -19.36
C SER A 300 11.13 1.78 -19.56
N GLU A 301 11.64 2.93 -19.08
CA GLU A 301 12.97 3.43 -19.45
C GLU A 301 13.71 4.08 -18.27
N LYS A 302 15.05 4.06 -18.33
CA LYS A 302 15.93 4.72 -17.36
C LYS A 302 15.72 4.22 -15.91
N ASN A 303 15.22 3.00 -15.75
CA ASN A 303 15.15 2.35 -14.45
C ASN A 303 16.50 1.72 -14.13
N VAL A 304 16.94 1.85 -12.88
CA VAL A 304 18.15 1.22 -12.37
C VAL A 304 17.75 0.07 -11.47
N LEU A 305 18.21 -1.14 -11.80
CA LEU A 305 17.94 -2.37 -11.05
C LEU A 305 19.28 -2.97 -10.58
N THR A 306 19.55 -2.91 -9.27
CA THR A 306 20.82 -3.38 -8.69
C THR A 306 20.64 -3.91 -7.27
N GLY A 307 21.42 -4.91 -6.87
CA GLY A 307 21.41 -5.46 -5.51
C GLY A 307 20.14 -6.23 -5.14
N ASN A 308 19.23 -6.47 -6.07
CA ASN A 308 18.01 -7.24 -5.81
C ASN A 308 18.33 -8.75 -5.82
N ALA A 309 17.46 -9.55 -5.23
CA ALA A 309 17.55 -11.01 -5.27
C ALA A 309 16.28 -11.61 -5.86
N PHE A 310 16.43 -12.32 -6.97
CA PHE A 310 15.37 -13.05 -7.65
C PHE A 310 15.58 -14.55 -7.43
N ILE A 311 14.70 -15.15 -6.62
CA ILE A 311 14.93 -16.47 -6.02
C ILE A 311 13.74 -17.40 -6.31
N ALA A 312 14.02 -18.56 -6.90
CA ALA A 312 13.05 -19.64 -7.10
C ALA A 312 11.72 -19.18 -7.74
N ASN A 313 11.77 -18.14 -8.59
CA ASN A 313 10.64 -17.77 -9.43
C ASN A 313 10.55 -18.77 -10.60
N ARG A 314 9.35 -19.09 -11.07
CA ARG A 314 9.19 -20.01 -12.22
C ARG A 314 9.84 -19.44 -13.48
N GLU A 315 9.69 -18.15 -13.69
CA GLU A 315 10.37 -17.36 -14.71
C GLU A 315 11.01 -16.15 -14.01
N GLN A 316 12.33 -15.99 -14.03
CA GLN A 316 12.94 -14.86 -13.30
C GLN A 316 12.56 -13.52 -13.89
N VAL A 317 12.53 -13.42 -15.22
CA VAL A 317 12.37 -12.16 -15.94
C VAL A 317 11.49 -12.39 -17.15
N LYS A 318 10.44 -11.58 -17.30
CA LYS A 318 9.70 -11.41 -18.54
C LYS A 318 9.95 -10.00 -19.07
N TYR A 319 10.77 -9.86 -20.09
CA TYR A 319 11.09 -8.56 -20.70
C TYR A 319 10.44 -8.42 -22.07
N VAL A 320 9.51 -7.48 -22.21
CA VAL A 320 8.84 -7.19 -23.47
C VAL A 320 9.33 -5.84 -23.99
N GLY A 321 10.38 -5.87 -24.80
CA GLY A 321 10.97 -4.71 -25.43
C GLY A 321 12.07 -5.07 -26.43
N THR A 322 12.46 -4.11 -27.26
CA THR A 322 13.46 -4.29 -28.33
C THR A 322 14.81 -3.64 -28.02
N ARG A 323 14.97 -3.08 -26.82
CA ARG A 323 16.19 -2.36 -26.42
C ARG A 323 17.08 -3.24 -25.55
N ASN A 324 18.37 -2.94 -25.59
CA ASN A 324 19.32 -3.50 -24.63
C ASN A 324 19.20 -2.76 -23.30
N MET A 325 19.05 -3.51 -22.21
CA MET A 325 18.92 -3.01 -20.86
C MET A 325 20.03 -3.58 -19.99
N GLU A 326 20.77 -2.70 -19.31
CA GLU A 326 21.77 -3.09 -18.32
C GLU A 326 21.14 -3.03 -16.92
N TRP A 327 21.10 -4.18 -16.26
CA TRP A 327 20.61 -4.36 -14.89
C TRP A 327 21.77 -4.60 -13.92
N SER A 328 22.80 -3.77 -14.06
CA SER A 328 23.82 -3.53 -13.06
C SER A 328 24.12 -2.04 -12.99
N HIS A 329 24.65 -1.60 -11.86
CA HIS A 329 25.03 -0.21 -11.65
C HIS A 329 26.34 -0.15 -10.87
N GLU A 330 27.30 0.64 -11.37
CA GLU A 330 28.62 0.81 -10.74
C GLU A 330 29.32 -0.51 -10.37
N GLY A 331 29.26 -1.50 -11.27
CA GLY A 331 29.88 -2.81 -11.06
C GLY A 331 29.11 -3.72 -10.09
N ARG A 332 27.85 -3.41 -9.77
CA ARG A 332 27.00 -4.21 -8.90
C ARG A 332 25.67 -4.55 -9.59
N GLY A 333 25.42 -5.83 -9.81
CA GLY A 333 24.20 -6.38 -10.38
C GLY A 333 23.24 -6.94 -9.34
N ASN A 334 22.45 -7.93 -9.74
CA ASN A 334 21.44 -8.61 -8.95
C ASN A 334 21.81 -10.08 -8.74
N PHE A 335 21.22 -10.72 -7.74
CA PHE A 335 21.31 -12.16 -7.54
C PHE A 335 20.19 -12.87 -8.30
N TRP A 336 20.55 -13.93 -9.03
CA TRP A 336 19.64 -14.74 -9.85
C TRP A 336 19.81 -16.20 -9.49
N SER A 337 18.79 -16.82 -8.87
CA SER A 337 18.93 -18.21 -8.39
C SER A 337 19.04 -19.27 -9.51
N ASP A 338 18.72 -18.91 -10.74
CA ASP A 338 18.83 -19.76 -11.94
C ASP A 338 20.12 -19.52 -12.73
N HIS A 339 21.04 -18.67 -12.21
CA HIS A 339 22.32 -18.41 -12.84
C HIS A 339 23.41 -19.35 -12.32
N PRO A 340 23.82 -20.38 -13.09
CA PRO A 340 24.94 -21.22 -12.73
C PRO A 340 26.24 -20.45 -12.97
N ALA A 341 26.78 -19.82 -11.94
CA ALA A 341 27.97 -18.96 -12.02
C ALA A 341 29.08 -19.40 -11.08
N PHE A 342 30.30 -18.95 -11.41
CA PHE A 342 31.49 -19.08 -10.59
C PHE A 342 32.06 -17.68 -10.32
N ASP A 343 32.77 -17.58 -9.21
CA ASP A 343 33.49 -16.40 -8.76
C ASP A 343 34.92 -16.86 -8.42
N LEU A 344 35.80 -16.79 -9.42
CA LEU A 344 37.17 -17.29 -9.32
C LEU A 344 38.09 -16.30 -8.61
N ASN A 345 37.77 -15.01 -8.66
CA ASN A 345 38.56 -13.94 -8.04
C ASN A 345 38.16 -13.68 -6.57
N GLY A 346 37.01 -14.20 -6.13
CA GLY A 346 36.50 -14.14 -4.76
C GLY A 346 35.89 -12.79 -4.37
N ASP A 347 35.48 -11.96 -5.34
CA ASP A 347 34.95 -10.62 -5.08
C ASP A 347 33.43 -10.58 -4.78
N GLY A 348 32.75 -11.72 -4.85
CA GLY A 348 31.32 -11.87 -4.61
C GLY A 348 30.44 -11.55 -5.81
N ILE A 349 31.04 -11.32 -6.98
CA ILE A 349 30.39 -11.10 -8.27
C ILE A 349 30.70 -12.30 -9.18
N ALA A 350 29.72 -12.72 -9.97
CA ALA A 350 29.92 -13.75 -10.97
C ALA A 350 30.84 -13.26 -12.09
N ASP A 351 31.83 -14.09 -12.47
CA ASP A 351 32.72 -13.81 -13.60
C ASP A 351 31.98 -13.83 -14.96
N SER A 352 30.77 -14.40 -15.00
CA SER A 352 29.91 -14.46 -16.18
C SER A 352 28.75 -13.48 -16.11
N PHE A 353 28.35 -12.94 -17.27
CA PHE A 353 27.14 -12.12 -17.36
C PHE A 353 25.88 -12.97 -17.22
N TYR A 354 24.86 -12.41 -16.57
CA TYR A 354 23.52 -12.96 -16.60
C TYR A 354 22.74 -12.33 -17.76
N ARG A 355 22.06 -13.18 -18.54
CA ARG A 355 21.15 -12.77 -19.60
C ARG A 355 19.88 -13.59 -19.47
N PRO A 356 18.77 -12.99 -19.01
CA PRO A 356 17.52 -13.69 -18.99
C PRO A 356 16.86 -13.63 -20.36
N ASN A 357 16.18 -14.72 -20.71
CA ASN A 357 15.41 -14.92 -21.94
C ASN A 357 16.24 -15.00 -23.23
N ASP A 358 15.86 -15.91 -24.10
CA ASP A 358 16.37 -16.03 -25.46
C ASP A 358 15.30 -15.62 -26.50
N LEU A 359 15.63 -15.59 -27.80
CA LEU A 359 14.65 -15.25 -28.85
C LEU A 359 13.48 -16.24 -28.85
N MET A 360 13.72 -17.49 -28.44
CA MET A 360 12.69 -18.51 -28.37
C MET A 360 11.70 -18.20 -27.25
N ASP A 361 12.14 -17.66 -26.12
CA ASP A 361 11.24 -17.20 -25.04
C ASP A 361 10.30 -16.09 -25.54
N GLN A 362 10.78 -15.14 -26.36
CA GLN A 362 9.93 -14.13 -27.00
C GLN A 362 8.89 -14.75 -27.97
N ILE A 363 9.31 -15.74 -28.76
CA ILE A 363 8.40 -16.48 -29.65
C ILE A 363 7.35 -17.22 -28.82
N LEU A 364 7.75 -17.88 -27.72
CA LEU A 364 6.84 -18.62 -26.84
C LEU A 364 5.83 -17.70 -26.15
N TRP A 365 6.21 -16.48 -25.77
CA TRP A 365 5.26 -15.51 -25.21
C TRP A 365 4.26 -15.00 -26.26
N SER A 366 4.67 -14.81 -27.51
CA SER A 366 3.77 -14.39 -28.59
C SER A 366 2.90 -15.54 -29.13
N GLN A 367 3.40 -16.78 -29.05
CA GLN A 367 2.76 -17.99 -29.55
C GLN A 367 2.82 -19.11 -28.50
N PRO A 368 1.94 -19.09 -27.48
CA PRO A 368 1.97 -20.07 -26.40
C PRO A 368 1.86 -21.54 -26.86
N ALA A 369 1.21 -21.80 -28.00
CA ALA A 369 1.08 -23.12 -28.60
C ALA A 369 2.44 -23.74 -29.01
N ALA A 370 3.48 -22.92 -29.22
CA ALA A 370 4.83 -23.40 -29.54
C ALA A 370 5.55 -24.02 -28.33
N SER A 371 4.99 -23.93 -27.12
CA SER A 371 5.56 -24.53 -25.90
C SER A 371 5.78 -26.04 -25.98
N LEU A 372 4.98 -26.75 -26.80
CA LEU A 372 5.15 -28.18 -27.07
C LEU A 372 6.47 -28.52 -27.76
N LEU A 373 7.13 -27.55 -28.38
CA LEU A 373 8.37 -27.73 -29.15
C LEU A 373 9.64 -27.38 -28.36
N ILE A 374 9.52 -26.96 -27.10
CA ILE A 374 10.66 -26.53 -26.26
C ILE A 374 11.73 -27.62 -26.11
N GLY A 375 11.31 -28.88 -26.01
CA GLY A 375 12.21 -30.04 -25.93
C GLY A 375 12.79 -30.50 -27.28
N SER A 376 12.43 -29.86 -28.39
CA SER A 376 12.85 -30.32 -29.72
C SER A 376 14.33 -30.00 -29.98
N PRO A 377 15.06 -30.87 -30.72
CA PRO A 377 16.46 -30.61 -31.08
C PRO A 377 16.67 -29.29 -31.83
N ALA A 378 15.70 -28.85 -32.64
CA ALA A 378 15.77 -27.58 -33.36
C ALA A 378 15.76 -26.37 -32.41
N VAL A 379 14.91 -26.39 -31.38
CA VAL A 379 14.87 -25.32 -30.36
C VAL A 379 16.17 -25.32 -29.56
N GLN A 380 16.67 -26.49 -29.16
CA GLN A 380 17.94 -26.61 -28.43
C GLN A 380 19.14 -26.07 -29.24
N LEU A 381 19.18 -26.35 -30.56
CA LEU A 381 20.21 -25.84 -31.45
C LEU A 381 20.17 -24.31 -31.58
N VAL A 382 18.97 -23.73 -31.68
CA VAL A 382 18.80 -22.26 -31.71
C VAL A 382 19.26 -21.64 -30.39
N ARG A 383 18.88 -22.21 -29.23
CA ARG A 383 19.32 -21.75 -27.91
C ARG A 383 20.84 -21.80 -27.74
N TRP A 384 21.47 -22.90 -28.18
CA TRP A 384 22.92 -23.04 -28.17
C TRP A 384 23.59 -21.99 -29.05
N SER A 385 23.12 -21.83 -30.29
CA SER A 385 23.64 -20.82 -31.23
C SER A 385 23.55 -19.40 -30.67
N GLN A 386 22.45 -19.05 -29.97
CA GLN A 386 22.27 -17.73 -29.36
C GLN A 386 23.18 -17.48 -28.16
N ARG A 387 23.53 -18.53 -27.41
CA ARG A 387 24.51 -18.45 -26.33
C ARG A 387 25.91 -18.12 -26.87
N ASP A 388 26.30 -18.75 -27.98
CA ASP A 388 27.66 -18.67 -28.53
C ASP A 388 27.84 -17.53 -29.56
N PHE A 389 26.75 -17.03 -30.16
CA PHE A 389 26.76 -15.94 -31.16
C PHE A 389 25.77 -14.80 -30.82
N PRO A 390 26.07 -13.94 -29.82
CA PRO A 390 25.11 -12.98 -29.25
C PRO A 390 24.74 -11.79 -30.14
N ALA A 391 25.46 -11.57 -31.25
CA ALA A 391 25.35 -10.37 -32.10
C ALA A 391 24.06 -10.29 -32.95
N THR A 392 23.17 -11.28 -32.86
CA THR A 392 21.97 -11.42 -33.71
C THR A 392 20.64 -11.19 -32.97
N LEU A 393 20.67 -10.81 -31.68
CA LEU A 393 19.47 -10.64 -30.85
C LEU A 393 18.86 -9.23 -30.96
N PRO A 394 17.53 -9.10 -31.15
CA PRO A 394 16.83 -7.82 -31.09
C PRO A 394 16.61 -7.39 -29.62
N GLY A 395 17.57 -6.66 -29.06
CA GLY A 395 17.47 -6.16 -27.69
C GLY A 395 17.49 -7.27 -26.63
N GLY A 396 17.40 -6.90 -25.35
CA GLY A 396 17.40 -7.85 -24.26
C GLY A 396 17.93 -7.28 -22.96
N VAL A 397 17.77 -8.05 -21.89
CA VAL A 397 18.30 -7.71 -20.58
C VAL A 397 19.68 -8.33 -20.43
N ARG A 398 20.59 -7.60 -19.82
CA ARG A 398 21.90 -8.09 -19.39
C ARG A 398 22.18 -7.54 -18.01
N ASP A 399 22.71 -8.39 -17.14
CA ASP A 399 23.33 -8.00 -15.89
C ASP A 399 24.82 -8.36 -15.96
N SER A 400 25.64 -7.33 -16.01
CA SER A 400 27.08 -7.44 -16.20
C SER A 400 27.87 -7.72 -14.92
N ALA A 401 27.24 -7.64 -13.75
CA ALA A 401 27.88 -7.92 -12.47
C ALA A 401 26.97 -8.72 -11.51
N PRO A 402 26.50 -9.92 -11.90
CA PRO A 402 25.57 -10.70 -11.09
C PRO A 402 26.16 -11.02 -9.72
N LEU A 403 25.35 -10.95 -8.67
CA LEU A 403 25.80 -11.23 -7.31
C LEU A 403 25.84 -12.73 -7.05
N MET A 404 26.83 -13.20 -6.28
CA MET A 404 26.97 -14.61 -5.90
C MET A 404 26.12 -15.01 -4.68
N ARG A 405 25.64 -14.03 -3.91
CA ARG A 405 24.84 -14.29 -2.70
C ARG A 405 23.54 -13.49 -2.70
N PRO A 406 22.41 -14.10 -2.32
CA PRO A 406 21.15 -13.40 -2.21
C PRO A 406 21.14 -12.47 -1.00
N LEU A 407 20.40 -11.37 -1.12
CA LEU A 407 19.96 -10.58 0.02
C LEU A 407 18.98 -11.40 0.88
N ALA A 408 19.13 -11.33 2.20
CA ALA A 408 18.16 -11.88 3.15
C ALA A 408 17.30 -10.76 3.74
N ILE A 409 15.98 -10.98 3.80
CA ILE A 409 15.02 -10.10 4.47
C ILE A 409 14.19 -10.98 5.39
N SER A 410 14.26 -10.73 6.70
CA SER A 410 13.52 -11.48 7.71
C SER A 410 12.06 -11.04 7.77
N VAL A 411 11.15 -11.99 7.92
CA VAL A 411 9.73 -11.74 8.23
C VAL A 411 9.52 -11.87 9.74
N PRO A 412 8.89 -10.90 10.42
CA PRO A 412 8.63 -10.99 11.85
C PRO A 412 7.76 -12.20 12.22
N PRO A 413 7.97 -12.86 13.38
CA PRO A 413 7.22 -14.05 13.78
C PRO A 413 5.70 -13.87 13.78
N GLU A 414 5.19 -12.71 14.20
CA GLU A 414 3.76 -12.41 14.20
C GLU A 414 3.16 -12.39 12.77
N ILE A 415 3.95 -12.00 11.77
CA ILE A 415 3.53 -11.94 10.37
C ILE A 415 3.54 -13.32 9.72
N LEU A 416 4.44 -14.22 10.15
CA LEU A 416 4.47 -15.61 9.66
C LEU A 416 3.15 -16.35 9.94
N GLY A 417 2.49 -16.05 11.06
CA GLY A 417 1.17 -16.61 11.35
C GLY A 417 0.12 -16.21 10.32
N TYR A 418 0.10 -14.93 9.91
CA TYR A 418 -0.81 -14.44 8.88
C TYR A 418 -0.51 -15.02 7.50
N GLU A 419 0.76 -15.17 7.15
CA GLU A 419 1.19 -15.79 5.89
C GLU A 419 0.76 -17.26 5.82
N ALA A 420 0.89 -18.00 6.92
CA ALA A 420 0.44 -19.39 7.00
C ALA A 420 -1.09 -19.51 6.79
N GLU A 421 -1.88 -18.57 7.33
CA GLU A 421 -3.34 -18.52 7.09
C GLU A 421 -3.72 -18.19 5.63
N ALA A 422 -2.83 -17.55 4.88
CA ALA A 422 -3.04 -17.22 3.47
C ALA A 422 -2.47 -18.27 2.50
N ALA A 423 -1.58 -19.14 2.97
CA ALA A 423 -0.92 -20.14 2.14
C ALA A 423 -1.94 -21.06 1.43
N GLY A 424 -1.69 -21.36 0.16
CA GLY A 424 -2.52 -22.27 -0.64
C GLY A 424 -3.87 -21.73 -1.10
N ARG A 425 -4.32 -20.57 -0.60
CA ARG A 425 -5.64 -19.98 -0.90
C ARG A 425 -5.92 -19.82 -2.41
N TRP A 426 -4.88 -19.50 -3.18
CA TRP A 426 -5.00 -19.26 -4.61
C TRP A 426 -4.78 -20.50 -5.48
N ALA A 427 -4.45 -21.65 -4.88
CA ALA A 427 -4.24 -22.90 -5.61
C ALA A 427 -5.56 -23.58 -6.04
N GLU A 428 -6.67 -23.27 -5.36
CA GLU A 428 -7.97 -23.95 -5.52
C GLU A 428 -9.07 -23.03 -6.10
N GLY A 429 -8.77 -21.76 -6.38
CA GLY A 429 -9.76 -20.74 -6.74
C GLY A 429 -9.94 -20.50 -8.25
N ASN A 430 -11.18 -20.21 -8.65
CA ASN A 430 -11.50 -19.75 -10.00
C ASN A 430 -10.94 -18.33 -10.21
N ASN A 431 -10.16 -18.08 -11.27
CA ASN A 431 -9.45 -16.81 -11.51
C ASN A 431 -10.37 -15.68 -12.03
N ASP A 432 -11.68 -15.83 -11.95
CA ASP A 432 -12.70 -15.04 -12.66
C ASP A 432 -13.04 -13.67 -12.04
N ASP A 433 -12.08 -13.01 -11.41
CA ASP A 433 -12.26 -11.61 -11.00
C ASP A 433 -11.12 -10.75 -11.54
N THR A 434 -11.48 -9.98 -12.57
CA THR A 434 -10.74 -8.89 -13.25
C THR A 434 -9.44 -9.27 -13.94
N ASP A 435 -9.39 -9.05 -15.26
CA ASP A 435 -8.11 -8.97 -15.97
C ASP A 435 -7.36 -7.73 -15.48
N THR A 436 -6.48 -7.91 -14.51
CA THR A 436 -5.66 -6.83 -13.96
C THR A 436 -4.64 -6.30 -14.98
N ASP A 437 -4.48 -6.95 -16.14
CA ASP A 437 -3.65 -6.44 -17.22
C ASP A 437 -4.40 -5.37 -18.07
N ASP A 438 -5.72 -5.15 -17.86
CA ASP A 438 -6.54 -4.09 -18.49
C ASP A 438 -6.80 -2.88 -17.58
N LEU A 439 -5.95 -2.64 -16.58
CA LEU A 439 -6.08 -1.51 -15.63
C LEU A 439 -5.79 -0.13 -16.25
N ALA A 440 -5.79 0.00 -17.58
CA ALA A 440 -5.75 1.28 -18.28
C ALA A 440 -7.11 2.02 -18.25
N ALA A 441 -8.19 1.36 -17.81
CA ALA A 441 -9.57 1.87 -17.92
C ALA A 441 -10.22 2.37 -16.61
N HIS A 442 -9.47 2.58 -15.52
CA HIS A 442 -10.02 3.07 -14.24
C HIS A 442 -9.31 4.31 -13.69
#